data_AF-A0A8S9TIH4-F1
#
_entry.id   AF-A0A8S9TIH4-F1
#
_cell.length_a   1.000
_cell.length_b   1.000
_cell.length_c   1.000
_cell.angle_alpha   90.00
_cell.angle_beta   90.00
_cell.angle_gamma   90.00
#
_symmetry.space_group_name_H-M   'P 1'
#
loop_
_entity.id
_entity.type
_entity.pdbx_description
1 polymer ?
#
loop_
_entity_poly.entity_id
_entity_poly.type
_entity_poly.pdbx_seq_one_letter_code
_entity_poly.pdbx_strand_id
1 'polypeptide(L)'
;MVLKQPEVSHLVRQLRQLTALSQARFAATLGVAYCTVNRWENGHIQPSALALKQIRTMLKELKNSPEVTHQELSQTLLEQYFPETESTVR
;
A
#
# COMPACT_ATOMS: atom_id res chain seq x y z
N MET A 1 10.45 8.48 7.62
CA MET A 1 9.41 8.52 6.57
C MET A 1 8.01 8.94 7.06
N VAL A 2 7.56 10.15 6.69
CA VAL A 2 6.14 10.55 6.72
C VAL A 2 5.72 10.77 5.26
N LEU A 3 5.05 9.78 4.66
CA LEU A 3 4.44 9.94 3.33
C LEU A 3 3.39 11.06 3.39
N LYS A 4 3.26 11.90 2.36
CA LYS A 4 2.25 12.98 2.38
C LYS A 4 0.85 12.42 2.09
N GLN A 5 -0.19 13.01 2.69
CA GLN A 5 -1.61 12.59 2.56
C GLN A 5 -2.06 12.25 1.12
N PRO A 6 -1.78 13.07 0.07
CA PRO A 6 -2.20 12.73 -1.29
C PRO A 6 -1.48 11.48 -1.83
N GLU A 7 -0.19 11.32 -1.53
CA GLU A 7 0.64 10.21 -2.02
C GLU A 7 0.14 8.87 -1.47
N VAL A 8 -0.21 8.82 -0.19
CA VAL A 8 -0.70 7.57 0.43
C VAL A 8 -2.07 7.17 -0.10
N SER A 9 -2.94 8.15 -0.37
CA SER A 9 -4.27 7.91 -0.95
C SER A 9 -4.15 7.22 -2.31
N HIS A 10 -3.22 7.70 -3.15
CA HIS A 10 -2.91 7.11 -4.44
C HIS A 10 -2.31 5.71 -4.33
N LEU A 11 -1.36 5.50 -3.41
CA LEU A 11 -0.78 4.18 -3.15
C LEU A 11 -1.85 3.14 -2.79
N VAL A 12 -2.71 3.46 -1.80
CA VAL A 12 -3.74 2.53 -1.32
C VAL A 12 -4.71 2.17 -2.44
N ARG A 13 -5.16 3.17 -3.20
CA ARG A 13 -6.09 2.95 -4.32
C ARG A 13 -5.46 2.11 -5.43
N GLN A 14 -4.20 2.39 -5.81
CA GLN A 14 -3.50 1.63 -6.85
C GLN A 14 -3.29 0.17 -6.44
N LEU A 15 -2.84 -0.07 -5.21
CA LEU A 15 -2.65 -1.44 -4.70
C LEU A 15 -3.97 -2.22 -4.64
N ARG A 16 -5.06 -1.56 -4.21
CA ARG A 16 -6.39 -2.17 -4.21
C ARG A 16 -6.86 -2.53 -5.63
N GLN A 17 -6.63 -1.64 -6.60
CA GLN A 17 -6.97 -1.90 -8.00
C GLN A 17 -6.12 -3.02 -8.60
N LEU A 18 -4.82 -3.06 -8.28
CA LEU A 18 -3.90 -4.12 -8.71
C LEU A 18 -4.38 -5.50 -8.27
N THR A 19 -4.88 -5.60 -7.04
CA THR A 19 -5.41 -6.85 -6.47
C THR A 19 -6.87 -7.14 -6.83
N ALA A 20 -7.52 -6.25 -7.59
CA ALA A 20 -8.94 -6.30 -7.93
C ALA A 20 -9.88 -6.48 -6.72
N LEU A 21 -9.48 -6.00 -5.54
CA LEU A 21 -10.25 -6.14 -4.31
C LEU A 21 -11.25 -4.98 -4.14
N SER A 22 -12.41 -5.29 -3.56
CA SER A 22 -13.26 -4.24 -3.00
C SER A 22 -12.56 -3.59 -1.79
N GLN A 23 -12.93 -2.35 -1.44
CA GLN A 23 -12.40 -1.70 -0.24
C GLN A 23 -12.61 -2.55 1.02
N ALA A 24 -13.75 -3.25 1.14
CA ALA A 24 -14.03 -4.12 2.28
C ALA A 24 -13.12 -5.34 2.32
N ARG A 25 -12.90 -6.01 1.19
CA ARG A 25 -12.01 -7.17 1.12
C ARG A 25 -10.55 -6.78 1.31
N PHE A 26 -10.15 -5.64 0.75
CA PHE A 26 -8.82 -5.06 0.96
C PHE A 26 -8.58 -4.71 2.44
N ALA A 27 -9.56 -4.10 3.11
CA ALA A 27 -9.51 -3.81 4.53
C ALA A 27 -9.36 -5.09 5.36
N ALA A 28 -10.13 -6.13 5.04
CA ALA A 28 -10.04 -7.43 5.70
C ALA A 28 -8.65 -8.07 5.52
N THR A 29 -8.06 -8.00 4.31
CA THR A 29 -6.71 -8.49 4.06
C THR A 29 -5.65 -7.76 4.87
N LEU A 30 -5.81 -6.45 5.08
CA LEU A 30 -4.93 -5.66 5.94
C LEU A 30 -5.27 -5.74 7.43
N GLY A 31 -6.35 -6.42 7.82
CA GLY A 31 -6.80 -6.49 9.22
C GLY A 31 -7.28 -5.15 9.78
N VAL A 32 -7.84 -4.28 8.94
CA VAL A 32 -8.42 -2.98 9.34
C VAL A 32 -9.90 -2.89 8.97
N ALA A 33 -10.60 -1.91 9.54
CA ALA A 33 -12.01 -1.67 9.21
C ALA A 33 -12.16 -1.06 7.80
N TYR A 34 -13.28 -1.34 7.13
CA TYR A 34 -13.65 -0.73 5.84
C TYR A 34 -13.56 0.80 5.88
N CYS A 35 -14.08 1.43 6.93
CA CYS A 35 -14.07 2.88 7.08
C CYS A 35 -12.65 3.46 7.15
N THR A 36 -11.67 2.68 7.62
CA THR A 36 -10.26 3.07 7.66
C THR A 36 -9.69 3.17 6.25
N VAL A 37 -9.88 2.16 5.40
CA VAL A 37 -9.46 2.18 3.99
C VAL A 37 -10.18 3.30 3.22
N ASN A 38 -11.49 3.50 3.46
CA ASN A 38 -12.23 4.58 2.84
C ASN A 38 -11.65 5.96 3.20
N ARG A 39 -11.24 6.18 4.46
CA ARG A 39 -10.60 7.44 4.88
C ARG A 39 -9.20 7.60 4.30
N TRP A 40 -8.44 6.51 4.11
CA TRP A 40 -7.15 6.54 3.44
C TRP A 40 -7.28 6.92 1.96
N GLU A 41 -8.18 6.27 1.21
CA GLU A 41 -8.33 6.55 -0.23
C GLU A 41 -8.86 7.97 -0.52
N ASN A 42 -9.56 8.60 0.44
CA ASN A 42 -10.04 9.97 0.34
C ASN A 42 -9.11 11.00 0.98
N GLY A 43 -7.92 10.60 1.47
CA GLY A 43 -6.93 11.52 2.05
C GLY A 43 -7.36 12.17 3.37
N HIS A 44 -8.33 11.58 4.07
CA HIS A 44 -8.81 12.12 5.35
C HIS A 44 -7.85 11.79 6.50
N ILE A 45 -7.25 10.60 6.49
CA ILE A 45 -6.29 10.14 7.51
C ILE A 45 -5.15 9.36 6.85
N GLN A 46 -3.99 9.32 7.49
CA GLN A 46 -2.87 8.49 7.05
C GLN A 46 -2.94 7.08 7.68
N PRO A 47 -2.47 6.04 6.99
CA PRO A 47 -2.22 4.73 7.59
C PRO A 47 -1.17 4.83 8.70
N SER A 48 -1.34 4.02 9.74
CA SER A 48 -0.32 3.89 10.79
C SER A 48 0.94 3.22 10.23
N ALA A 49 2.05 3.31 10.98
CA ALA A 49 3.28 2.60 10.61
C ALA A 49 3.07 1.08 10.45
N LEU A 50 2.18 0.49 11.27
CA LEU A 50 1.81 -0.93 11.14
C LEU A 50 1.07 -1.21 9.82
N ALA A 51 0.10 -0.36 9.45
CA ALA A 51 -0.63 -0.49 8.19
C ALA A 51 0.30 -0.29 6.98
N LEU A 52 1.21 0.68 7.02
CA LEU A 52 2.23 0.86 5.98
C LEU A 52 3.15 -0.36 5.85
N LYS A 53 3.51 -1.00 6.97
CA LYS A 53 4.28 -2.25 6.95
C LYS A 53 3.50 -3.38 6.27
N GLN A 54 2.21 -3.53 6.56
CA GLN A 54 1.35 -4.53 5.91
C GLN A 54 1.21 -4.27 4.40
N ILE A 55 1.02 -3.00 4.00
CA ILE A 55 0.98 -2.58 2.60
C ILE A 55 2.30 -2.93 1.90
N ARG A 56 3.45 -2.62 2.51
CA ARG A 56 4.77 -2.98 1.96
C ARG A 56 4.94 -4.50 1.84
N THR A 57 4.48 -5.28 2.81
CA THR A 57 4.52 -6.75 2.74
C THR A 57 3.70 -7.27 1.59
N MET A 58 2.45 -6.80 1.43
CA MET A 58 1.58 -7.20 0.31
C MET A 58 2.22 -6.89 -1.04
N LEU A 59 2.84 -5.72 -1.21
CA LEU A 59 3.56 -5.38 -2.43
C LEU A 59 4.73 -6.33 -2.71
N LYS A 60 5.49 -6.73 -1.67
CA LYS A 60 6.57 -7.71 -1.81
C LYS A 60 6.06 -9.10 -2.19
N GLU A 61 4.88 -9.49 -1.72
CA GLU A 61 4.24 -10.74 -2.12
C GLU A 61 3.81 -10.70 -3.59
N LEU A 62 3.17 -9.59 -4.02
CA LEU A 62 2.77 -9.39 -5.41
C LEU A 62 3.96 -9.35 -6.37
N LYS A 63 5.12 -8.84 -5.92
CA LYS A 63 6.37 -8.87 -6.67
C LYS A 63 6.81 -10.29 -7.03
N ASN A 64 6.47 -11.27 -6.19
CA ASN A 64 6.80 -12.69 -6.40
C ASN A 64 5.64 -13.49 -7.01
N SER A 65 4.54 -12.83 -7.40
CA SER A 65 3.37 -13.46 -8.01
C SER A 65 3.71 -13.97 -9.42
N PRO A 66 3.09 -15.07 -9.92
CA PRO A 66 3.30 -15.51 -11.30
C PRO A 66 2.78 -14.54 -12.37
N GLU A 67 1.88 -13.60 -12.04
CA GLU A 67 1.40 -12.61 -13.01
C GLU A 67 2.39 -11.45 -13.21
N VAL A 68 2.87 -11.27 -14.44
CA VAL A 68 3.83 -10.20 -14.80
C VAL A 68 3.31 -8.80 -14.41
N THR A 69 2.02 -8.53 -14.59
CA THR A 69 1.40 -7.26 -14.20
C THR A 69 1.51 -6.99 -12.70
N HIS A 70 1.34 -8.01 -11.86
CA HIS A 70 1.54 -7.88 -10.42
C HIS A 70 3.02 -7.61 -10.10
N GLN A 71 3.95 -8.27 -10.78
CA GLN A 71 5.38 -8.07 -10.58
C GLN A 71 5.82 -6.63 -10.90
N GLU A 72 5.51 -6.16 -12.11
CA GLU A 72 5.94 -4.83 -12.60
C GLU A 72 5.32 -3.70 -11.77
N LEU A 73 3.99 -3.70 -11.59
CA LEU A 73 3.31 -2.63 -10.87
C LEU A 73 3.65 -2.63 -9.38
N SER A 74 3.80 -3.81 -8.75
CA SER A 74 4.23 -3.85 -7.35
C SER A 74 5.68 -3.36 -7.18
N GLN A 75 6.57 -3.67 -8.12
CA GLN A 75 7.93 -3.14 -8.13
C GLN A 75 7.94 -1.62 -8.26
N THR A 76 7.18 -1.06 -9.20
CA THR A 76 7.05 0.41 -9.36
C THR A 76 6.50 1.06 -8.09
N LEU A 77 5.46 0.50 -7.47
CA LEU A 77 4.90 1.03 -6.23
C LEU A 77 5.89 0.93 -5.05
N LEU A 78 6.71 -0.13 -4.98
CA LEU A 78 7.77 -0.25 -3.97
C LEU A 78 8.83 0.83 -4.13
N GLU A 79 9.30 1.07 -5.35
CA GLU A 79 10.32 2.09 -5.64
C GLU A 79 9.80 3.51 -5.37
N GLN A 80 8.56 3.79 -5.75
CA GLN A 80 7.95 5.10 -5.59
C GLN A 80 7.63 5.44 -4.13
N TYR A 81 7.09 4.48 -3.37
CA TYR A 81 6.52 4.74 -2.04
C TYR A 81 7.29 4.12 -0.88
N PHE A 82 8.30 3.28 -1.14
CA PHE A 82 9.13 2.66 -0.12
C PHE A 82 10.61 2.58 -0.57
N PRO A 83 11.23 3.70 -0.96
CA PRO A 83 12.63 3.70 -1.40
C PRO A 83 13.55 3.20 -0.28
N GLU A 84 14.53 2.37 -0.61
CA GLU A 84 15.45 1.73 0.35
C GLU A 84 16.40 2.73 1.06
N THR A 85 16.35 4.02 0.71
CA THR A 85 17.31 5.05 1.11
C THR A 85 17.13 5.66 2.51
N GLU A 86 16.13 5.26 3.30
CA GLU A 86 15.95 5.75 4.69
C GLU A 86 16.24 4.68 5.77
N SER A 87 17.04 3.65 5.49
CA SER A 87 17.51 2.71 6.52
C SER A 87 18.74 3.20 7.31
N THR A 88 19.18 4.45 7.11
CA THR A 88 20.30 5.03 7.87
C THR A 88 19.84 6.26 8.63
N VAL A 89 19.26 6.06 9.81
CA VAL A 89 19.63 6.83 11.00
C VAL A 89 19.59 5.86 12.18
N ARG A 90 20.77 5.35 12.55
CA ARG A 90 21.04 4.86 13.90
C ARG A 90 21.31 6.05 14.81
#